data_AF-A0A3E0KMN4-F1
#
_entry.id   AF-A0A3E0KMN4-F1
#
_cell.length_a   1.000
_cell.length_b   1.000
_cell.length_c   1.000
_cell.angle_alpha   90.00
_cell.angle_beta   90.00
_cell.angle_gamma   90.00
#
_symmetry.space_group_name_H-M   'P 1'
#
loop_
_entity.id
_entity.type
_entity.pdbx_description
1 polymer ?
#
loop_
_entity_poly.entity_id
_entity_poly.type
_entity_poly.pdbx_seq_one_letter_code
_entity_poly.pdbx_strand_id
1 'polypeptide(L)'
;MNAAIRRATVFALALVLVAAGAALAQMDRFVPVTDEMLVNAADDPNNWLMWRRTYNHWGYSPLDQINRDNVASLQLVWARAMEPGLQETTPLVYNGIMYLVHSPDVVEALDATTGDLIWRYERELPEVYPPLAFANRNIAIYQDKIFLATADAALVALDARTGQVVWEQQVGDWTVGQHYSGGPMVVKGKVIAGMSGCYYINTRCFVTAHDPETGEELWRTYTIPAPGEPGDETWNGLPLELRYGGSAWMSASYDPELDLIFQGTAVPIQWTSAQRGTGDGDVLYTNSTLALDPDTVKSHSVCKKWSGSCGGLLPLRQVSEALVRLL
;
A
#
# COMPACT_ATOMS: atom_id res chain seq x y z
N MET A 1 -51.54 15.31 -17.08
CA MET A 1 -50.45 14.40 -16.62
C MET A 1 -49.20 14.40 -17.51
N ASN A 2 -49.24 14.74 -18.81
CA ASN A 2 -48.07 14.55 -19.71
C ASN A 2 -47.02 15.67 -19.76
N ALA A 3 -47.31 16.88 -19.25
CA ALA A 3 -46.36 18.01 -19.30
C ALA A 3 -45.37 18.03 -18.12
N ALA A 4 -45.79 17.54 -16.94
CA ALA A 4 -44.94 17.49 -15.74
C ALA A 4 -43.87 16.40 -15.85
N ILE A 5 -44.22 15.24 -16.43
CA ILE A 5 -43.29 14.13 -16.64
C ILE A 5 -42.21 14.52 -17.64
N ARG A 6 -42.55 15.17 -18.77
CA ARG A 6 -41.56 15.66 -19.75
C ARG A 6 -40.60 16.72 -19.18
N ARG A 7 -41.05 17.60 -18.28
CA ARG A 7 -40.17 18.58 -17.62
C ARG A 7 -39.21 17.91 -16.63
N ALA A 8 -39.69 16.93 -15.86
CA ALA A 8 -38.85 16.16 -14.95
C ALA A 8 -37.76 15.36 -15.69
N THR A 9 -38.09 14.76 -16.85
CA THR A 9 -37.10 14.01 -17.66
C THR A 9 -36.03 14.91 -18.27
N VAL A 10 -36.38 16.12 -18.72
CA VAL A 10 -35.41 17.09 -19.29
C VAL A 10 -34.50 17.67 -18.20
N PHE A 11 -35.01 17.93 -17.00
CA PHE A 11 -34.18 18.38 -15.88
C PHE A 11 -33.22 17.28 -15.37
N ALA A 12 -33.68 16.02 -15.31
CA ALA A 12 -32.83 14.89 -14.93
C ALA A 12 -31.70 14.65 -15.96
N LEU A 13 -32.00 14.72 -17.27
CA LEU A 13 -30.98 14.59 -18.31
C LEU A 13 -29.95 15.74 -18.27
N ALA A 14 -30.39 16.97 -17.99
CA ALA A 14 -29.50 18.12 -17.89
C ALA A 14 -28.59 18.06 -16.66
N LEU A 15 -29.08 17.56 -15.51
CA LEU A 15 -28.25 17.36 -14.31
C LEU A 15 -27.21 16.25 -14.51
N VAL A 16 -27.57 15.14 -15.16
CA VAL A 16 -26.62 14.04 -15.46
C VAL A 16 -25.52 14.50 -16.43
N LEU A 17 -25.88 15.29 -17.45
CA LEU A 17 -24.89 15.86 -18.38
C LEU A 17 -23.94 16.87 -17.73
N VAL A 18 -24.41 17.64 -16.74
CA VAL A 18 -23.58 18.60 -16.00
C VAL A 18 -22.64 17.90 -15.01
N ALA A 19 -23.08 16.84 -14.32
CA ALA A 19 -22.25 16.06 -13.39
C ALA A 19 -21.11 15.31 -14.10
N ALA A 20 -21.40 14.63 -15.22
CA ALA A 20 -20.36 13.97 -16.02
C ALA A 20 -19.34 14.96 -16.60
N GLY A 21 -19.79 16.17 -16.98
CA GLY A 21 -18.89 17.23 -17.44
C GLY A 21 -17.99 17.82 -16.34
N ALA A 22 -18.45 17.86 -15.09
CA ALA A 22 -17.68 18.36 -13.96
C ALA A 22 -16.52 17.43 -13.59
N ALA A 23 -16.76 16.11 -13.53
CA ALA A 23 -15.73 15.12 -13.25
C ALA A 23 -14.63 15.09 -14.33
N LEU A 24 -15.02 15.17 -15.62
CA LEU A 24 -14.06 15.29 -16.73
C LEU A 24 -13.26 16.60 -16.65
N ALA A 25 -13.91 17.72 -16.32
CA ALA A 25 -13.23 19.01 -16.14
C ALA A 25 -12.26 19.03 -14.95
N GLN A 26 -12.49 18.21 -13.94
CA GLN A 26 -11.61 18.03 -12.78
C GLN A 26 -10.32 17.29 -13.15
N MET A 27 -10.40 16.36 -14.11
CA MET A 27 -9.24 15.62 -14.63
C MET A 27 -8.36 16.49 -15.55
N ASP A 28 -8.95 17.44 -16.29
CA ASP A 28 -8.21 18.40 -17.11
C ASP A 28 -7.36 19.40 -16.30
N ARG A 29 -7.64 19.55 -14.99
CA ARG A 29 -6.92 20.45 -14.06
C ARG A 29 -6.18 19.69 -12.96
N PHE A 30 -5.81 18.45 -13.22
CA PHE A 30 -5.12 17.62 -12.25
C PHE A 30 -3.83 18.28 -11.75
N VAL A 31 -3.71 18.48 -10.44
CA VAL A 31 -2.52 19.03 -9.79
C VAL A 31 -1.63 17.87 -9.34
N PRO A 32 -0.41 17.71 -9.88
CA PRO A 32 0.48 16.63 -9.48
C PRO A 32 0.75 16.61 -7.97
N VAL A 33 0.63 15.45 -7.34
CA VAL A 33 0.94 15.27 -5.92
C VAL A 33 2.45 15.32 -5.72
N THR A 34 2.92 16.18 -4.82
CA THR A 34 4.36 16.36 -4.53
C THR A 34 4.76 15.74 -3.19
N ASP A 35 6.07 15.59 -2.95
CA ASP A 35 6.58 15.13 -1.66
C ASP A 35 6.12 16.06 -0.52
N GLU A 36 6.10 17.37 -0.75
CA GLU A 36 5.64 18.36 0.23
C GLU A 36 4.17 18.15 0.61
N MET A 37 3.31 17.81 -0.36
CA MET A 37 1.90 17.49 -0.10
C MET A 37 1.76 16.22 0.73
N LEU A 38 2.58 15.20 0.50
CA LEU A 38 2.54 13.96 1.27
C LEU A 38 3.06 14.16 2.70
N VAL A 39 4.16 14.90 2.87
CA VAL A 39 4.71 15.25 4.20
C VAL A 39 3.72 16.07 5.01
N ASN A 40 3.06 17.05 4.37
CA ASN A 40 2.09 17.94 5.02
C ASN A 40 0.63 17.48 4.88
N ALA A 41 0.38 16.20 4.60
CA ALA A 41 -0.98 15.68 4.40
C ALA A 41 -1.90 15.89 5.64
N ALA A 42 -1.32 16.10 6.81
CA ALA A 42 -2.05 16.44 8.03
C ALA A 42 -2.78 17.81 7.94
N ASP A 43 -2.21 18.75 7.18
CA ASP A 43 -2.67 20.13 7.05
C ASP A 43 -3.78 20.30 6.01
N ASP A 44 -4.00 19.29 5.16
CA ASP A 44 -5.11 19.25 4.21
C ASP A 44 -6.18 18.25 4.66
N PRO A 45 -7.20 18.70 5.40
CA PRO A 45 -8.24 17.83 5.92
C PRO A 45 -9.23 17.35 4.84
N ASN A 46 -9.22 17.95 3.65
CA ASN A 46 -10.15 17.62 2.58
C ASN A 46 -9.69 16.41 1.74
N ASN A 47 -8.44 15.98 1.93
CA ASN A 47 -7.82 14.93 1.15
C ASN A 47 -7.38 13.73 2.03
N TRP A 48 -7.34 12.56 1.42
CA TRP A 48 -6.84 11.30 1.99
C TRP A 48 -5.86 10.67 1.01
N LEU A 49 -4.62 11.18 1.00
CA LEU A 49 -3.62 10.92 -0.04
C LEU A 49 -2.90 9.56 0.06
N MET A 50 -3.05 8.86 1.18
CA MET A 50 -2.34 7.62 1.44
C MET A 50 -3.16 6.72 2.37
N TRP A 51 -2.81 5.45 2.48
CA TRP A 51 -3.61 4.42 3.15
C TRP A 51 -4.23 4.85 4.48
N ARG A 52 -3.45 5.47 5.37
CA ARG A 52 -3.89 5.90 6.70
C ARG A 52 -3.91 7.43 6.84
N ARG A 53 -4.13 8.15 5.74
CA ARG A 53 -4.13 9.61 5.55
C ARG A 53 -2.78 10.31 5.69
N THR A 54 -1.99 9.91 6.69
CA THR A 54 -0.72 10.54 7.07
C THR A 54 0.35 9.48 7.29
N TYR A 55 1.63 9.85 7.13
CA TYR A 55 2.75 8.91 7.16
C TYR A 55 2.90 8.13 8.47
N ASN A 56 2.46 8.71 9.60
CA ASN A 56 2.48 8.07 10.92
C ASN A 56 1.38 7.00 11.12
N HIS A 57 0.54 6.77 10.10
CA HIS A 57 -0.49 5.74 10.07
C HIS A 57 -1.65 5.84 11.08
N TRP A 58 -1.91 7.03 11.62
CA TRP A 58 -2.97 7.22 12.62
C TRP A 58 -4.38 6.92 12.12
N GLY A 59 -4.67 7.10 10.82
CA GLY A 59 -6.01 6.94 10.26
C GLY A 59 -7.05 7.84 10.92
N TYR A 60 -6.62 9.05 11.32
CA TYR A 60 -7.43 10.05 11.96
C TYR A 60 -7.80 11.16 10.96
N SER A 61 -9.09 11.47 10.84
CA SER A 61 -9.59 12.65 10.13
C SER A 61 -9.85 13.79 11.13
N PRO A 62 -9.40 15.02 10.85
CA PRO A 62 -9.63 16.18 11.71
C PRO A 62 -10.96 16.88 11.38
N LEU A 63 -11.68 16.43 10.34
CA LEU A 63 -13.00 16.94 10.00
C LEU A 63 -13.97 16.60 11.13
N ASP A 64 -14.75 17.59 11.56
CA ASP A 64 -15.61 17.53 12.75
C ASP A 64 -17.09 17.83 12.45
N GLN A 65 -17.44 18.01 11.18
CA GLN A 65 -18.83 18.23 10.75
C GLN A 65 -19.75 17.11 11.26
N ILE A 66 -19.30 15.85 11.16
CA ILE A 66 -19.97 14.70 11.78
C ILE A 66 -19.39 14.51 13.18
N ASN A 67 -20.26 14.54 14.19
CA ASN A 67 -19.86 14.46 15.60
C ASN A 67 -20.93 13.71 16.42
N ARG A 68 -20.69 13.62 17.73
CA ARG A 68 -21.54 12.84 18.66
C ARG A 68 -23.00 13.31 18.70
N ASP A 69 -23.25 14.57 18.39
CA ASP A 69 -24.59 15.17 18.48
C ASP A 69 -25.42 14.91 17.21
N ASN A 70 -24.77 14.65 16.07
CA ASN A 70 -25.47 14.53 14.78
C ASN A 70 -25.23 13.22 14.01
N VAL A 71 -24.33 12.33 14.46
CA VAL A 71 -24.02 11.06 13.77
C VAL A 71 -25.25 10.17 13.54
N ALA A 72 -26.25 10.27 14.42
CA ALA A 72 -27.52 9.54 14.29
C ALA A 72 -28.37 9.98 13.09
N SER A 73 -28.06 11.12 12.47
CA SER A 73 -28.74 11.65 11.27
C SER A 73 -28.02 11.31 9.97
N LEU A 74 -26.98 10.46 10.00
CA LEU A 74 -26.32 9.99 8.78
C LEU A 74 -27.28 9.24 7.87
N GLN A 75 -27.15 9.49 6.58
CA GLN A 75 -27.93 8.87 5.53
C GLN A 75 -27.02 8.47 4.38
N LEU A 76 -27.35 7.37 3.71
CA LEU A 76 -26.63 6.91 2.54
C LEU A 76 -26.78 7.94 1.42
N VAL A 77 -25.65 8.48 0.94
CA VAL A 77 -25.64 9.42 -0.19
C VAL A 77 -25.61 8.67 -1.51
N TRP A 78 -24.69 7.72 -1.67
CA TRP A 78 -24.58 6.86 -2.84
C TRP A 78 -23.96 5.50 -2.46
N ALA A 79 -24.14 4.50 -3.32
CA ALA A 79 -23.52 3.18 -3.19
C ALA A 79 -23.17 2.64 -4.58
N ARG A 80 -22.11 1.84 -4.65
CA ARG A 80 -21.61 1.21 -5.88
C ARG A 80 -21.29 -0.25 -5.64
N ALA A 81 -21.62 -1.10 -6.61
CA ALA A 81 -21.24 -2.51 -6.57
C ALA A 81 -19.77 -2.67 -6.96
N MET A 82 -19.06 -3.54 -6.25
CA MET A 82 -17.67 -3.90 -6.52
C MET A 82 -17.62 -5.32 -7.06
N GLU A 83 -16.49 -5.68 -7.68
CA GLU A 83 -16.26 -7.06 -8.12
C GLU A 83 -16.28 -8.05 -6.94
N PRO A 84 -16.66 -9.32 -7.18
CA PRO A 84 -16.64 -10.33 -6.14
C PRO A 84 -15.21 -10.58 -5.63
N GLY A 85 -15.10 -10.88 -4.33
CA GLY A 85 -13.83 -11.23 -3.70
C GLY A 85 -13.68 -10.62 -2.31
N LEU A 86 -12.46 -10.67 -1.79
CA LEU A 86 -12.12 -10.12 -0.48
C LEU A 86 -11.94 -8.60 -0.59
N GLN A 87 -12.77 -7.85 0.13
CA GLN A 87 -12.73 -6.39 0.13
C GLN A 87 -12.07 -5.88 1.41
N GLU A 88 -10.79 -5.49 1.29
CA GLU A 88 -9.98 -4.89 2.37
C GLU A 88 -9.54 -3.46 2.04
N THR A 89 -10.15 -2.89 1.00
CA THR A 89 -9.75 -1.60 0.40
C THR A 89 -9.91 -0.42 1.34
N THR A 90 -9.04 0.56 1.14
CA THR A 90 -9.17 1.90 1.70
C THR A 90 -9.20 2.90 0.54
N PRO A 91 -10.28 3.68 0.39
CA PRO A 91 -10.35 4.69 -0.67
C PRO A 91 -9.26 5.75 -0.51
N LEU A 92 -8.61 6.10 -1.61
CA LEU A 92 -7.73 7.26 -1.71
C LEU A 92 -8.54 8.41 -2.30
N VAL A 93 -8.59 9.56 -1.63
CA VAL A 93 -9.40 10.71 -2.09
C VAL A 93 -8.50 11.91 -2.30
N TYR A 94 -8.50 12.45 -3.51
CA TYR A 94 -7.73 13.62 -3.87
C TYR A 94 -8.54 14.59 -4.73
N ASN A 95 -8.68 15.82 -4.23
CA ASN A 95 -9.36 16.94 -4.86
C ASN A 95 -10.75 16.58 -5.39
N GLY A 96 -11.54 15.78 -4.65
CA GLY A 96 -12.90 15.37 -5.02
C GLY A 96 -13.00 14.12 -5.88
N ILE A 97 -11.88 13.46 -6.19
CA ILE A 97 -11.84 12.18 -6.91
C ILE A 97 -11.50 11.08 -5.91
N MET A 98 -12.28 10.00 -5.93
CA MET A 98 -12.03 8.80 -5.16
C MET A 98 -11.42 7.74 -6.07
N TYR A 99 -10.19 7.34 -5.76
CA TYR A 99 -9.53 6.18 -6.36
C TYR A 99 -9.75 4.98 -5.44
N LEU A 100 -10.39 3.95 -5.98
CA LEU A 100 -10.80 2.76 -5.25
C LEU A 100 -10.17 1.54 -5.88
N VAL A 101 -9.26 0.89 -5.15
CA VAL A 101 -8.75 -0.44 -5.51
C VAL A 101 -9.68 -1.51 -4.96
N HIS A 102 -9.89 -2.60 -5.68
CA HIS A 102 -10.61 -3.75 -5.16
C HIS A 102 -10.24 -5.04 -5.86
N SER A 103 -10.70 -6.16 -5.27
CA SER A 103 -10.44 -7.50 -5.79
C SER A 103 -10.83 -7.65 -7.26
N PRO A 104 -10.08 -8.44 -8.05
CA PRO A 104 -8.76 -9.00 -7.72
C PRO A 104 -7.60 -8.02 -7.97
N ASP A 105 -7.74 -7.07 -8.91
CA ASP A 105 -6.79 -5.99 -9.20
C ASP A 105 -7.49 -4.94 -10.08
N VAL A 106 -8.65 -4.48 -9.62
CA VAL A 106 -9.42 -3.43 -10.28
C VAL A 106 -9.17 -2.11 -9.59
N VAL A 107 -8.99 -1.05 -10.37
CA VAL A 107 -8.92 0.32 -9.87
C VAL A 107 -9.97 1.15 -10.58
N GLU A 108 -10.83 1.81 -9.81
CA GLU A 108 -11.82 2.75 -10.34
C GLU A 108 -11.51 4.15 -9.83
N ALA A 109 -11.59 5.16 -10.71
CA ALA A 109 -11.70 6.55 -10.31
C ALA A 109 -13.17 6.96 -10.38
N LEU A 110 -13.65 7.56 -9.30
CA LEU A 110 -15.03 7.95 -9.09
C LEU A 110 -15.11 9.42 -8.70
N ASP A 111 -16.20 10.09 -9.08
CA ASP A 111 -16.59 11.34 -8.42
C ASP A 111 -16.94 11.03 -6.95
N ALA A 112 -16.22 11.61 -6.00
CA ALA A 112 -16.40 11.29 -4.57
C ALA A 112 -17.77 11.74 -4.02
N THR A 113 -18.45 12.67 -4.70
CA THR A 113 -19.74 13.22 -4.30
C THR A 113 -20.91 12.39 -4.81
N THR A 114 -20.82 11.88 -6.05
CA THR A 114 -21.92 11.16 -6.71
C THR A 114 -21.71 9.66 -6.81
N GLY A 115 -20.46 9.17 -6.76
CA GLY A 115 -20.09 7.78 -7.04
C GLY A 115 -20.08 7.43 -8.52
N ASP A 116 -20.19 8.42 -9.41
CA ASP A 116 -20.14 8.23 -10.85
C ASP A 116 -18.74 7.80 -11.30
N LEU A 117 -18.70 6.84 -12.24
CA LEU A 117 -17.44 6.33 -12.78
C LEU A 117 -16.80 7.35 -13.72
N ILE A 118 -15.53 7.63 -13.49
CA ILE A 118 -14.68 8.42 -14.39
C ILE A 118 -13.91 7.48 -15.31
N TRP A 119 -13.14 6.56 -14.73
CA TRP A 119 -12.41 5.53 -15.46
C TRP A 119 -12.28 4.26 -14.63
N ARG A 120 -12.02 3.14 -15.32
CA ARG A 120 -11.76 1.83 -14.71
C ARG A 120 -10.55 1.19 -15.39
N TYR A 121 -9.65 0.68 -14.56
CA TYR A 121 -8.59 -0.23 -14.93
C TYR A 121 -8.89 -1.61 -14.36
N GLU A 122 -8.68 -2.64 -15.14
CA GLU A 122 -8.82 -4.03 -14.72
C GLU A 122 -7.62 -4.81 -15.24
N ARG A 123 -6.87 -5.41 -14.32
CA ARG A 123 -5.72 -6.25 -14.66
C ARG A 123 -6.16 -7.60 -15.17
N GLU A 124 -5.61 -8.01 -16.31
CA GLU A 124 -5.70 -9.40 -16.75
C GLU A 124 -4.77 -10.25 -15.88
N LEU A 125 -5.35 -11.16 -15.09
CA LEU A 125 -4.60 -12.06 -14.22
C LEU A 125 -4.43 -13.45 -14.86
N PRO A 126 -3.37 -14.19 -14.51
CA PRO A 126 -3.23 -15.59 -14.89
C PRO A 126 -4.46 -16.42 -14.50
N GLU A 127 -4.71 -17.54 -15.18
CA GLU A 127 -5.84 -18.43 -14.85
C GLU A 127 -5.70 -19.03 -13.43
N VAL A 128 -4.46 -19.17 -12.95
CA VAL A 128 -4.14 -19.68 -11.62
C VAL A 128 -3.17 -18.71 -10.94
N TYR A 129 -3.58 -18.14 -9.81
CA TYR A 129 -2.76 -17.30 -8.94
C TYR A 129 -3.09 -17.56 -7.46
N PRO A 130 -2.24 -17.14 -6.51
CA PRO A 130 -2.42 -17.48 -5.09
C PRO A 130 -3.75 -16.98 -4.49
N PRO A 131 -4.52 -17.81 -3.75
CA PRO A 131 -5.82 -17.42 -3.17
C PRO A 131 -5.78 -16.29 -2.13
N LEU A 132 -4.60 -16.01 -1.56
CA LEU A 132 -4.41 -14.91 -0.61
C LEU A 132 -4.13 -13.57 -1.29
N ALA A 133 -3.94 -13.58 -2.62
CA ALA A 133 -3.63 -12.40 -3.42
C ALA A 133 -4.87 -11.58 -3.82
N PHE A 134 -6.09 -12.06 -3.50
CA PHE A 134 -7.34 -11.40 -3.88
C PHE A 134 -7.65 -10.12 -3.08
N ALA A 135 -6.94 -9.87 -1.97
CA ALA A 135 -7.17 -8.69 -1.16
C ALA A 135 -6.11 -7.62 -1.47
N ASN A 136 -6.56 -6.47 -1.99
CA ASN A 136 -5.74 -5.27 -2.09
C ASN A 136 -6.23 -4.19 -1.12
N ARG A 137 -5.36 -3.79 -0.20
CA ARG A 137 -5.70 -2.88 0.89
C ARG A 137 -5.62 -1.41 0.52
N ASN A 138 -4.68 -1.04 -0.35
CA ASN A 138 -4.52 0.34 -0.79
C ASN A 138 -3.77 0.43 -2.13
N ILE A 139 -3.80 1.66 -2.65
CA ILE A 139 -3.00 2.18 -3.75
C ILE A 139 -2.31 3.45 -3.26
N ALA A 140 -1.30 3.91 -3.99
CA ALA A 140 -0.64 5.19 -3.71
C ALA A 140 -0.83 6.17 -4.87
N ILE A 141 -0.74 7.47 -4.58
CA ILE A 141 -0.74 8.55 -5.58
C ILE A 141 0.56 9.33 -5.45
N TYR A 142 1.19 9.64 -6.59
CA TYR A 142 2.31 10.58 -6.64
C TYR A 142 2.45 11.15 -8.04
N GLN A 143 2.82 12.42 -8.12
CA GLN A 143 2.72 13.23 -9.32
C GLN A 143 1.34 13.03 -9.97
N ASP A 144 1.29 12.59 -11.22
CA ASP A 144 0.08 12.32 -12.00
C ASP A 144 -0.25 10.82 -12.15
N LYS A 145 0.21 9.99 -11.21
CA LYS A 145 0.10 8.53 -11.29
C LYS A 145 -0.54 7.91 -10.04
N ILE A 146 -1.29 6.84 -10.27
CA ILE A 146 -1.77 5.89 -9.28
C ILE A 146 -0.91 4.63 -9.37
N PHE A 147 -0.39 4.18 -8.23
CA PHE A 147 0.45 2.98 -8.15
C PHE A 147 -0.33 1.83 -7.53
N LEU A 148 -0.42 0.74 -8.28
CA LEU A 148 -1.03 -0.52 -7.90
C LEU A 148 0.07 -1.57 -7.71
N ALA A 149 -0.05 -2.36 -6.64
CA ALA A 149 0.77 -3.53 -6.41
C ALA A 149 -0.12 -4.76 -6.52
N THR A 150 0.19 -5.66 -7.45
CA THR A 150 -0.79 -6.61 -7.98
C THR A 150 -0.70 -8.01 -7.37
N ALA A 151 -1.78 -8.78 -7.53
CA ALA A 151 -1.92 -10.16 -7.10
C ALA A 151 -0.90 -11.11 -7.77
N ASP A 152 -0.41 -10.77 -8.96
CA ASP A 152 0.63 -11.50 -9.68
C ASP A 152 2.03 -10.88 -9.51
N ALA A 153 2.25 -10.15 -8.41
CA ALA A 153 3.56 -9.63 -7.98
C ALA A 153 4.23 -8.61 -8.91
N ALA A 154 3.43 -7.83 -9.64
CA ALA A 154 3.87 -6.67 -10.40
C ALA A 154 3.58 -5.34 -9.66
N LEU A 155 4.29 -4.30 -10.06
CA LEU A 155 3.92 -2.91 -9.80
C LEU A 155 3.44 -2.28 -11.10
N VAL A 156 2.33 -1.55 -11.05
CA VAL A 156 1.72 -0.88 -12.19
C VAL A 156 1.52 0.59 -11.84
N ALA A 157 1.97 1.48 -12.72
CA ALA A 157 1.61 2.89 -12.66
C ALA A 157 0.52 3.18 -13.70
N LEU A 158 -0.58 3.75 -13.23
CA LEU A 158 -1.70 4.22 -14.04
C LEU A 158 -1.68 5.75 -14.07
N ASP A 159 -1.93 6.35 -15.22
CA ASP A 159 -2.19 7.79 -15.29
C ASP A 159 -3.45 8.10 -14.47
N ALA A 160 -3.34 8.98 -13.48
CA ALA A 160 -4.40 9.25 -12.51
C ALA A 160 -5.64 9.90 -13.14
N ARG A 161 -5.54 10.43 -14.37
CA ARG A 161 -6.64 11.08 -15.08
C ARG A 161 -7.42 10.12 -15.96
N THR A 162 -6.78 9.06 -16.43
CA THR A 162 -7.32 8.20 -17.49
C THR A 162 -7.37 6.71 -17.13
N GLY A 163 -6.61 6.28 -16.12
CA GLY A 163 -6.45 4.87 -15.77
C GLY A 163 -5.59 4.07 -16.77
N GLN A 164 -4.97 4.74 -17.75
CA GLN A 164 -4.09 4.08 -18.71
C GLN A 164 -2.77 3.68 -18.05
N VAL A 165 -2.27 2.49 -18.39
CA VAL A 165 -0.96 2.03 -17.91
C VAL A 165 0.13 2.93 -18.50
N VAL A 166 0.91 3.55 -17.62
CA VAL A 166 2.13 4.30 -17.96
C VAL A 166 3.31 3.34 -18.04
N TRP A 167 3.47 2.50 -17.02
CA TRP A 167 4.47 1.44 -16.98
C TRP A 167 4.00 0.28 -16.09
N GLU A 168 4.60 -0.88 -16.31
CA GLU A 168 4.45 -2.07 -15.47
C GLU A 168 5.82 -2.73 -15.28
N GLN A 169 6.07 -3.20 -14.06
CA GLN A 169 7.29 -3.92 -13.69
C GLN A 169 6.92 -5.20 -12.95
N GLN A 170 7.29 -6.36 -13.50
CA GLN A 170 7.24 -7.62 -12.76
C GLN A 170 8.35 -7.60 -11.69
N VAL A 171 7.98 -7.68 -10.40
CA VAL A 171 8.92 -7.53 -9.28
C VAL A 171 9.21 -8.86 -8.59
N GLY A 172 8.16 -9.65 -8.35
CA GLY A 172 8.24 -11.00 -7.77
C GLY A 172 7.85 -12.09 -8.76
N ASP A 173 7.91 -13.33 -8.31
CA ASP A 173 7.52 -14.53 -9.05
C ASP A 173 6.24 -15.12 -8.44
N TRP A 174 5.11 -14.84 -9.09
CA TRP A 174 3.81 -15.33 -8.65
C TRP A 174 3.66 -16.85 -8.80
N THR A 175 4.48 -17.50 -9.62
CA THR A 175 4.44 -18.96 -9.83
C THR A 175 4.93 -19.73 -8.61
N VAL A 176 5.75 -19.08 -7.77
CA VAL A 176 6.20 -19.61 -6.46
C VAL A 176 5.42 -19.00 -5.29
N GLY A 177 4.29 -18.33 -5.58
CA GLY A 177 3.37 -17.84 -4.57
C GLY A 177 3.55 -16.39 -4.15
N GLN A 178 4.55 -15.67 -4.67
CA GLN A 178 4.74 -14.25 -4.35
C GLN A 178 3.57 -13.41 -4.90
N HIS A 179 3.15 -12.41 -4.15
CA HIS A 179 2.06 -11.51 -4.54
C HIS A 179 2.09 -10.25 -3.68
N TYR A 180 1.35 -9.22 -4.09
CA TYR A 180 1.03 -8.10 -3.23
C TYR A 180 -0.36 -8.25 -2.62
N SER A 181 -0.53 -7.61 -1.47
CA SER A 181 -1.83 -7.47 -0.79
C SER A 181 -1.88 -6.20 0.06
N GLY A 182 -0.71 -5.77 0.54
CA GLY A 182 -0.54 -4.60 1.38
C GLY A 182 -0.70 -3.27 0.69
N GLY A 183 -0.46 -3.17 -0.63
CA GLY A 183 -0.42 -1.91 -1.38
C GLY A 183 0.89 -1.12 -1.16
N PRO A 184 1.25 -0.21 -2.09
CA PRO A 184 2.47 0.59 -2.00
C PRO A 184 2.34 1.81 -1.08
N MET A 185 3.44 2.52 -0.86
CA MET A 185 3.50 3.88 -0.31
C MET A 185 4.48 4.69 -1.16
N VAL A 186 4.35 6.01 -1.20
CA VAL A 186 5.38 6.89 -1.79
C VAL A 186 6.10 7.68 -0.72
N VAL A 187 7.44 7.63 -0.74
CA VAL A 187 8.33 8.38 0.17
C VAL A 187 9.47 8.97 -0.65
N LYS A 188 9.68 10.29 -0.56
CA LYS A 188 10.80 11.02 -1.20
C LYS A 188 10.93 10.66 -2.69
N GLY A 189 9.80 10.72 -3.39
CA GLY A 189 9.70 10.38 -4.81
C GLY A 189 10.04 8.94 -5.16
N LYS A 190 9.82 7.97 -4.26
CA LYS A 190 10.03 6.54 -4.54
C LYS A 190 8.80 5.73 -4.16
N VAL A 191 8.41 4.78 -5.02
CA VAL A 191 7.32 3.84 -4.76
C VAL A 191 7.87 2.67 -3.95
N ILE A 192 7.47 2.57 -2.70
CA ILE A 192 7.88 1.55 -1.74
C ILE A 192 6.82 0.46 -1.66
N ALA A 193 7.20 -0.81 -1.83
CA ALA A 193 6.29 -1.93 -1.74
C ALA A 193 6.90 -3.14 -1.02
N GLY A 194 6.11 -3.77 -0.16
CA GLY A 194 6.51 -4.98 0.57
C GLY A 194 5.89 -6.25 -0.03
N MET A 195 6.72 -7.25 -0.29
CA MET A 195 6.31 -8.50 -0.93
C MET A 195 5.60 -9.45 0.05
N SER A 196 4.58 -10.15 -0.43
CA SER A 196 3.85 -11.21 0.27
C SER A 196 4.11 -12.57 -0.35
N GLY A 197 3.61 -13.64 0.28
CA GLY A 197 3.54 -14.95 -0.37
C GLY A 197 4.80 -15.82 -0.33
N CYS A 198 5.84 -15.42 0.43
CA CYS A 198 7.07 -16.20 0.56
C CYS A 198 6.91 -17.35 1.56
N TYR A 199 5.97 -18.25 1.28
CA TYR A 199 5.58 -19.35 2.17
C TYR A 199 6.22 -20.68 1.81
N TYR A 200 7.00 -20.73 0.74
CA TYR A 200 7.53 -21.95 0.16
C TYR A 200 9.06 -21.98 0.16
N ILE A 201 9.62 -23.18 0.02
CA ILE A 201 11.06 -23.40 -0.13
C ILE A 201 11.57 -22.59 -1.33
N ASN A 202 12.81 -22.09 -1.25
CA ASN A 202 13.44 -21.24 -2.27
C ASN A 202 12.75 -19.89 -2.50
N THR A 203 11.95 -19.39 -1.55
CA THR A 203 11.35 -18.05 -1.62
C THR A 203 11.90 -17.14 -0.52
N ARG A 204 12.18 -15.87 -0.85
CA ARG A 204 12.51 -14.81 0.12
C ARG A 204 11.62 -13.61 -0.16
N CYS A 205 11.10 -13.02 0.91
CA CYS A 205 10.36 -11.77 0.83
C CYS A 205 11.30 -10.58 0.98
N PHE A 206 10.82 -9.44 0.51
CA PHE A 206 11.61 -8.24 0.41
C PHE A 206 10.71 -7.00 0.44
N VAL A 207 11.34 -5.86 0.67
CA VAL A 207 10.79 -4.53 0.40
C VAL A 207 11.61 -3.94 -0.74
N THR A 208 10.97 -3.28 -1.69
CA THR A 208 11.64 -2.57 -2.77
C THR A 208 11.26 -1.10 -2.79
N ALA A 209 12.13 -0.29 -3.41
CA ALA A 209 11.80 1.05 -3.86
C ALA A 209 11.97 1.15 -5.37
N HIS A 210 11.03 1.84 -6.01
CA HIS A 210 11.03 2.04 -7.46
C HIS A 210 10.94 3.52 -7.82
N ASP A 211 11.56 3.87 -8.94
CA ASP A 211 11.36 5.17 -9.58
C ASP A 211 9.90 5.30 -10.04
N PRO A 212 9.18 6.39 -9.68
CA PRO A 212 7.76 6.55 -10.01
C PRO A 212 7.50 6.82 -11.50
N GLU A 213 8.49 7.29 -12.25
CA GLU A 213 8.35 7.59 -13.68
C GLU A 213 8.66 6.39 -14.56
N THR A 214 9.62 5.56 -14.17
CA THR A 214 10.10 4.45 -15.02
C THR A 214 9.73 3.07 -14.48
N GLY A 215 9.45 2.93 -13.18
CA GLY A 215 9.30 1.66 -12.50
C GLY A 215 10.61 0.94 -12.18
N GLU A 216 11.77 1.55 -12.51
CA GLU A 216 13.10 0.99 -12.23
C GLU A 216 13.26 0.72 -10.73
N GLU A 217 13.69 -0.49 -10.38
CA GLU A 217 14.02 -0.84 -9.00
C GLU A 217 15.29 -0.11 -8.56
N LEU A 218 15.15 0.82 -7.62
CA LEU A 218 16.24 1.63 -7.06
C LEU A 218 16.99 0.87 -5.96
N TRP A 219 16.25 0.13 -5.14
CA TRP A 219 16.82 -0.74 -4.11
C TRP A 219 15.88 -1.87 -3.71
N ARG A 220 16.47 -2.91 -3.11
CA ARG A 220 15.77 -4.06 -2.54
C ARG A 220 16.41 -4.48 -1.21
N THR A 221 15.55 -4.76 -0.24
CA THR A 221 15.91 -5.24 1.09
C THR A 221 15.18 -6.55 1.37
N TYR A 222 15.92 -7.65 1.52
CA TYR A 222 15.32 -8.93 1.89
C TYR A 222 15.00 -9.00 3.39
N THR A 223 13.87 -9.62 3.72
CA THR A 223 13.41 -9.79 5.12
C THR A 223 13.96 -11.05 5.79
N ILE A 224 14.64 -11.89 5.03
CA ILE A 224 15.39 -13.07 5.47
C ILE A 224 16.83 -12.87 5.06
N PRO A 225 17.82 -12.88 5.98
CA PRO A 225 19.23 -12.69 5.66
C PRO A 225 19.80 -13.90 4.91
N ALA A 226 20.64 -13.63 3.92
CA ALA A 226 21.48 -14.62 3.25
C ALA A 226 22.71 -14.97 4.12
N PRO A 227 23.42 -16.08 3.84
CA PRO A 227 24.65 -16.42 4.53
C PRO A 227 25.65 -15.26 4.55
N GLY A 228 26.12 -14.89 5.75
CA GLY A 228 27.05 -13.78 5.97
C GLY A 228 26.43 -12.37 6.02
N GLU A 229 25.12 -12.23 5.78
CA GLU A 229 24.41 -10.96 6.04
C GLU A 229 24.09 -10.81 7.54
N PRO A 230 23.99 -9.57 8.07
CA PRO A 230 23.58 -9.36 9.45
C PRO A 230 22.25 -10.07 9.77
N GLY A 231 22.22 -10.88 10.83
CA GLY A 231 21.07 -11.68 11.24
C GLY A 231 21.13 -13.14 10.78
N ASP A 232 22.05 -13.50 9.87
CA ASP A 232 22.28 -14.89 9.43
C ASP A 232 22.55 -15.83 10.61
N GLU A 233 23.34 -15.36 11.58
CA GLU A 233 23.70 -16.11 12.79
C GLU A 233 22.48 -16.55 13.60
N THR A 234 21.36 -15.84 13.48
CA THR A 234 20.11 -16.13 14.21
C THR A 234 19.30 -17.28 13.60
N TRP A 235 19.71 -17.80 12.44
CA TRP A 235 19.09 -18.96 11.78
C TRP A 235 19.76 -20.28 12.14
N ASN A 236 20.76 -20.28 13.03
CA ASN A 236 21.43 -21.49 13.53
C ASN A 236 21.94 -22.42 12.40
N GLY A 237 22.47 -21.84 11.32
CA GLY A 237 23.05 -22.58 10.19
C GLY A 237 22.03 -23.21 9.24
N LEU A 238 20.73 -22.91 9.37
CA LEU A 238 19.71 -23.38 8.43
C LEU A 238 20.06 -22.93 7.00
N PRO A 239 20.10 -23.81 5.99
CA PRO A 239 20.37 -23.43 4.61
C PRO A 239 19.34 -22.41 4.08
N LEU A 240 19.77 -21.48 3.23
CA LEU A 240 18.95 -20.35 2.77
C LEU A 240 17.66 -20.80 2.08
N GLU A 241 17.73 -21.87 1.29
CA GLU A 241 16.60 -22.49 0.60
C GLU A 241 15.47 -22.93 1.54
N LEU A 242 15.81 -23.25 2.79
CA LEU A 242 14.87 -23.67 3.84
C LEU A 242 14.41 -22.49 4.72
N ARG A 243 14.87 -21.26 4.45
CA ARG A 243 14.43 -20.05 5.16
C ARG A 243 13.30 -19.38 4.38
N TYR A 244 12.08 -19.41 4.92
CA TYR A 244 10.92 -18.77 4.31
C TYR A 244 9.96 -18.21 5.39
N GLY A 245 8.96 -17.45 4.96
CA GLY A 245 8.17 -16.54 5.79
C GLY A 245 8.63 -15.09 5.64
N GLY A 246 8.46 -14.28 6.70
CA GLY A 246 8.99 -12.93 6.74
C GLY A 246 8.33 -11.95 5.75
N SER A 247 7.15 -12.25 5.22
CA SER A 247 6.40 -11.37 4.31
C SER A 247 6.24 -9.95 4.86
N ALA A 248 6.41 -8.94 4.01
CA ALA A 248 6.20 -7.51 4.32
C ALA A 248 4.82 -7.05 3.80
N TRP A 249 3.77 -7.77 4.18
CA TRP A 249 2.46 -7.76 3.50
C TRP A 249 1.54 -6.58 3.86
N MET A 250 2.06 -5.56 4.53
CA MET A 250 1.34 -4.35 4.93
C MET A 250 2.12 -3.14 4.46
N SER A 251 1.43 -2.09 4.01
CA SER A 251 2.09 -0.82 3.67
C SER A 251 2.81 -0.25 4.89
N ALA A 252 4.04 0.23 4.71
CA ALA A 252 4.89 0.76 5.76
C ALA A 252 4.44 2.16 6.20
N SER A 253 4.81 2.55 7.42
CA SER A 253 4.71 3.95 7.87
C SER A 253 6.03 4.68 7.65
N TYR A 254 6.03 6.00 7.74
CA TYR A 254 7.22 6.83 7.58
C TYR A 254 7.26 7.96 8.62
N ASP A 255 8.45 8.30 9.12
CA ASP A 255 8.68 9.46 9.97
C ASP A 255 9.62 10.44 9.23
N PRO A 256 9.10 11.57 8.72
CA PRO A 256 9.90 12.58 8.03
C PRO A 256 10.96 13.26 8.90
N GLU A 257 10.80 13.31 10.24
CA GLU A 257 11.81 13.90 11.13
C GLU A 257 13.02 12.97 11.28
N LEU A 258 12.77 11.67 11.35
CA LEU A 258 13.80 10.65 11.47
C LEU A 258 14.37 10.19 10.12
N ASP A 259 13.65 10.47 9.02
CA ASP A 259 13.93 9.98 7.68
C ASP A 259 13.98 8.43 7.64
N LEU A 260 12.99 7.79 8.28
CA LEU A 260 12.92 6.33 8.41
C LEU A 260 11.55 5.77 8.03
N ILE A 261 11.56 4.73 7.20
CA ILE A 261 10.42 3.88 6.88
C ILE A 261 10.33 2.78 7.95
N PHE A 262 9.15 2.54 8.50
CA PHE A 262 8.91 1.44 9.44
C PHE A 262 8.05 0.35 8.81
N GLN A 263 8.65 -0.81 8.55
CA GLN A 263 8.03 -1.97 7.93
C GLN A 263 7.89 -3.12 8.93
N GLY A 264 6.68 -3.65 9.10
CA GLY A 264 6.46 -4.91 9.81
C GLY A 264 6.71 -6.13 8.91
N THR A 265 7.33 -7.17 9.46
CA THR A 265 7.55 -8.46 8.79
C THR A 265 6.77 -9.59 9.48
N ALA A 266 6.29 -10.53 8.69
CA ALA A 266 5.51 -11.67 9.16
C ALA A 266 6.36 -12.74 9.86
N VAL A 267 5.66 -13.75 10.35
CA VAL A 267 6.21 -14.94 11.01
C VAL A 267 7.21 -15.70 10.13
N PRO A 268 8.17 -16.44 10.74
CA PRO A 268 8.94 -17.45 10.02
C PRO A 268 8.04 -18.65 9.71
N ILE A 269 8.38 -19.39 8.65
CA ILE A 269 7.74 -20.67 8.31
C ILE A 269 8.85 -21.72 8.12
N GLN A 270 8.70 -22.97 8.56
CA GLN A 270 7.60 -23.54 9.36
C GLN A 270 7.44 -22.84 10.71
N TRP A 271 6.21 -22.75 11.24
CA TRP A 271 5.94 -21.99 12.47
C TRP A 271 6.67 -22.58 13.69
N THR A 272 6.68 -23.90 13.82
CA THR A 272 7.34 -24.60 14.92
C THR A 272 8.86 -24.58 14.74
N SER A 273 9.60 -24.11 15.73
CA SER A 273 11.07 -24.04 15.66
C SER A 273 11.75 -25.41 15.47
N ALA A 274 11.19 -26.45 16.07
CA ALA A 274 11.67 -27.83 15.90
C ALA A 274 11.55 -28.32 14.44
N GLN A 275 10.44 -28.00 13.76
CA GLN A 275 10.24 -28.37 12.35
C GLN A 275 11.10 -27.52 11.41
N ARG A 276 11.23 -26.23 11.73
CA ARG A 276 12.07 -25.30 10.98
C ARG A 276 13.57 -25.62 11.11
N GLY A 277 13.97 -26.32 12.18
CA GLY A 277 15.36 -26.70 12.43
C GLY A 277 16.23 -25.56 12.98
N THR A 278 15.62 -24.48 13.50
CA THR A 278 16.37 -23.31 14.00
C THR A 278 16.59 -23.34 15.52
N GLY A 279 16.06 -24.34 16.24
CA GLY A 279 16.23 -24.44 17.69
C GLY A 279 15.72 -23.19 18.43
N ASP A 280 16.59 -22.59 19.23
CA ASP A 280 16.39 -21.36 20.00
C ASP A 280 16.79 -20.08 19.25
N GLY A 281 17.21 -20.19 17.98
CA GLY A 281 17.61 -19.05 17.16
C GLY A 281 16.48 -18.03 16.97
N ASP A 282 16.84 -16.75 17.01
CA ASP A 282 15.89 -15.63 16.94
C ASP A 282 15.19 -15.48 15.58
N VAL A 283 15.71 -16.11 14.52
CA VAL A 283 15.14 -16.08 13.15
C VAL A 283 14.85 -14.66 12.66
N LEU A 284 15.83 -13.76 12.80
CA LEU A 284 15.73 -12.40 12.28
C LEU A 284 15.70 -12.42 10.73
N TYR A 285 14.90 -11.62 10.06
CA TYR A 285 14.09 -10.53 10.60
C TYR A 285 12.61 -10.87 10.57
N THR A 286 12.22 -12.10 10.92
CA THR A 286 10.81 -12.48 11.03
C THR A 286 10.18 -11.93 12.32
N ASN A 287 8.87 -11.66 12.31
CA ASN A 287 8.14 -11.04 13.43
C ASN A 287 8.82 -9.78 13.98
N SER A 288 9.31 -8.94 13.09
CA SER A 288 10.13 -7.78 13.44
C SER A 288 9.55 -6.50 12.86
N THR A 289 10.00 -5.36 13.39
CA THR A 289 9.81 -4.06 12.75
C THR A 289 11.15 -3.59 12.25
N LEU A 290 11.26 -3.43 10.93
CA LEU A 290 12.44 -2.88 10.28
C LEU A 290 12.30 -1.36 10.23
N ALA A 291 13.32 -0.63 10.64
CA ALA A 291 13.50 0.78 10.29
C ALA A 291 14.44 0.84 9.09
N LEU A 292 13.97 1.35 7.96
CA LEU A 292 14.70 1.42 6.69
C LEU A 292 14.96 2.87 6.31
N ASP A 293 16.17 3.18 5.89
CA ASP A 293 16.49 4.44 5.21
C ASP A 293 15.83 4.46 3.80
N PRO A 294 15.04 5.49 3.45
CA PRO A 294 14.35 5.57 2.17
C PRO A 294 15.30 5.74 0.97
N ASP A 295 16.53 6.21 1.17
CA ASP A 295 17.48 6.50 0.09
C ASP A 295 18.51 5.39 -0.15
N THR A 296 18.73 4.46 0.79
CA THR A 296 19.84 3.49 0.67
C THR A 296 19.52 2.03 1.02
N VAL A 297 20.22 1.12 0.35
CA VAL A 297 20.23 -0.35 0.57
C VAL A 297 20.88 -0.75 1.92
N LYS A 298 21.58 0.17 2.59
CA LYS A 298 22.66 -0.19 3.55
C LYS A 298 22.34 0.02 5.02
N SER A 299 21.18 0.55 5.38
CA SER A 299 20.92 0.85 6.78
C SER A 299 19.52 0.44 7.20
N HIS A 300 19.46 -0.77 7.76
CA HIS A 300 18.28 -1.24 8.46
C HIS A 300 18.67 -1.54 9.88
N SER A 301 17.90 -1.04 10.83
CA SER A 301 18.00 -1.50 12.20
C SER A 301 16.68 -2.02 12.68
N VAL A 302 16.77 -3.07 13.48
CA VAL A 302 15.65 -3.92 13.83
C VAL A 302 15.66 -4.12 15.32
N CYS A 303 14.48 -4.10 15.94
CA CYS A 303 14.29 -4.67 17.27
C CYS A 303 13.08 -5.61 17.24
N LYS A 304 13.26 -6.80 17.80
CA LYS A 304 12.17 -7.76 18.01
C LYS A 304 11.52 -7.46 19.36
N LYS A 305 10.27 -6.99 19.32
CA LYS A 305 9.53 -6.45 20.49
C LYS A 305 9.46 -7.38 21.71
N TRP A 306 9.59 -8.69 21.52
CA TRP A 306 9.41 -9.69 22.59
C TRP A 306 10.70 -10.35 23.10
N SER A 307 11.81 -10.30 22.36
CA SER A 307 13.10 -10.86 22.82
C SER A 307 14.11 -9.80 23.24
N GLY A 308 13.90 -8.53 22.88
CA GLY A 308 14.88 -7.46 23.12
C GLY A 308 16.12 -7.54 22.22
N SER A 309 16.18 -8.52 21.31
CA SER A 309 17.24 -8.67 20.33
C SER A 309 17.11 -7.57 19.27
N CYS A 310 18.14 -6.72 19.16
CA CYS A 310 18.26 -5.74 18.09
C CYS A 310 19.48 -6.07 17.22
N GLY A 311 19.31 -5.96 15.90
CA GLY A 311 20.36 -6.22 14.91
C GLY A 311 20.21 -5.25 13.74
N GLY A 312 21.31 -4.89 13.08
CA GLY A 312 21.28 -3.96 11.96
C GLY A 312 22.45 -2.97 11.90
N LEU A 313 22.39 -2.07 10.93
CA LEU A 313 23.46 -1.17 10.53
C LEU A 313 23.26 0.30 10.98
N LEU A 314 22.07 0.71 11.43
CA LEU A 314 21.86 2.04 12.03
C LEU A 314 22.32 2.07 13.50
N PRO A 315 22.91 3.18 13.97
CA PRO A 315 23.32 3.34 15.37
C PRO A 315 22.14 3.13 16.34
N LEU A 316 22.32 2.25 17.34
CA LEU A 316 21.29 1.87 18.34
C LEU A 316 20.55 3.04 19.01
N ARG A 317 21.17 4.22 19.08
CA ARG A 317 20.55 5.42 19.66
C ARG A 317 19.37 5.94 18.83
N GLN A 318 19.51 6.01 17.50
CA GLN A 318 18.43 6.40 16.59
C GLN A 318 17.28 5.39 16.62
N VAL A 319 17.61 4.10 16.76
CA VAL A 319 16.64 3.00 16.86
C VAL A 319 15.86 3.06 18.18
N SER A 320 16.54 3.34 19.30
CA SER A 320 15.91 3.48 20.60
C SER A 320 14.96 4.69 20.68
N GLU A 321 15.33 5.82 20.08
CA GLU A 321 14.48 7.01 20.00
C GLU A 321 13.26 6.76 19.09
N ALA A 322 13.44 6.03 17.98
CA ALA A 322 12.37 5.62 17.08
C ALA A 322 11.37 4.64 17.73
N LEU A 323 11.86 3.61 18.44
CA LEU A 323 10.99 2.62 19.11
C LEU A 323 10.17 3.21 20.27
N VAL A 324 10.70 4.23 20.96
CA VAL A 324 9.98 4.92 22.04
C VAL A 324 8.82 5.77 21.50
N ARG A 325 8.90 6.28 20.26
CA ARG A 325 7.80 7.03 19.62
C ARG A 325 6.70 6.14 19.02
N LEU A 326 7.00 4.86 18.77
CA LEU A 326 6.07 3.86 18.24
C LEU A 326 5.23 3.15 19.34
N LEU A 327 5.54 3.38 20.63
CA LEU A 327 4.85 2.83 21.80
C LEU A 327 4.07 3.91 22.55
#